data_AF-A0A937DQL0-F1
#
_entry.id   AF-A0A937DQL0-F1
#
_cell.length_a   1.000
_cell.length_b   1.000
_cell.length_c   1.000
_cell.angle_alpha   90.00
_cell.angle_beta   90.00
_cell.angle_gamma   90.00
#
_symmetry.space_group_name_H-M   'P 1'
#
loop_
_entity.id
_entity.type
_entity.pdbx_description
1 polymer ?
#
loop_
_entity_poly.entity_id
_entity_poly.type
_entity_poly.pdbx_seq_one_letter_code
_entity_poly.pdbx_strand_id
1 'polypeptide(L)'
;VVLGAFGAHGLKKMVSAEALVTFETAVRYQFYHVFALALTGLVFASGQASLMKAAGILFMAGMFLFSGSLYLLTYKSAAQVNGLSWVGPITPLGGTLLVAGWICLALGISKGA
;
A
#
# COMPACT_ATOMS: atom_id res chain seq x y z
N VAL A 1 -7.15 6.31 -8.33
CA VAL A 1 -7.86 7.46 -8.95
C VAL A 1 -9.01 7.96 -8.08
N VAL A 2 -10.08 7.17 -7.86
CA VAL A 2 -11.25 7.59 -7.06
C VAL A 2 -10.86 8.12 -5.68
N LEU A 3 -10.08 7.36 -4.92
CA LEU A 3 -9.62 7.76 -3.59
C LEU A 3 -8.81 9.06 -3.61
N GLY A 4 -7.89 9.24 -4.56
CA GLY A 4 -7.10 10.48 -4.68
C GLY A 4 -7.95 11.71 -5.03
N ALA A 5 -8.89 11.56 -5.96
CA ALA A 5 -9.82 12.64 -6.30
C ALA A 5 -10.72 13.02 -5.11
N PHE A 6 -11.22 12.01 -4.39
CA PHE A 6 -11.98 12.21 -3.15
C PHE A 6 -11.15 12.92 -2.09
N GLY A 7 -9.89 12.53 -1.89
CA GLY A 7 -8.93 13.20 -1.00
C GLY A 7 -8.82 14.71 -1.28
N ALA A 8 -8.54 15.05 -2.54
CA ALA A 8 -8.26 16.41 -2.97
C ALA A 8 -9.49 17.35 -2.94
N HIS A 9 -10.69 16.84 -3.23
CA HIS A 9 -11.87 17.69 -3.45
C HIS A 9 -12.95 17.54 -2.37
N GLY A 10 -13.14 16.32 -1.84
CA GLY A 10 -14.18 16.01 -0.86
C GLY A 10 -13.64 15.97 0.56
N LEU A 11 -12.72 15.05 0.80
CA LEU A 11 -12.25 14.69 2.14
C LEU A 11 -11.57 15.85 2.87
N LYS A 12 -10.81 16.71 2.17
CA LYS A 12 -10.11 17.87 2.76
C LYS A 12 -11.01 18.80 3.59
N LYS A 13 -12.32 18.85 3.30
CA LYS A 13 -13.30 19.68 4.04
C LYS A 13 -13.91 18.96 5.25
N MET A 14 -13.64 17.67 5.41
CA MET A 14 -14.30 16.78 6.38
C MET A 14 -13.36 16.33 7.51
N VAL A 15 -12.05 16.50 7.35
CA VAL A 15 -11.04 15.97 8.29
C VAL A 15 -9.99 17.02 8.62
N SER A 16 -9.23 16.78 9.70
CA SER A 16 -8.09 17.63 10.06
C SER A 16 -6.96 17.53 9.03
N ALA A 17 -6.03 18.48 9.06
CA ALA A 17 -4.87 18.48 8.17
C ALA A 17 -4.02 17.20 8.34
N GLU A 18 -3.87 16.71 9.57
CA GLU A 18 -3.09 15.51 9.89
C GLU A 18 -3.76 14.24 9.34
N ALA A 19 -5.08 14.13 9.45
CA ALA A 19 -5.84 13.02 8.89
C ALA A 19 -5.81 13.05 7.35
N LEU A 20 -5.86 14.23 6.73
CA LEU A 20 -5.70 14.36 5.28
C LEU A 20 -4.31 13.91 4.82
N VAL A 21 -3.24 14.32 5.51
CA VAL A 21 -1.88 13.87 5.21
C VAL A 21 -1.74 12.35 5.34
N THR A 22 -2.41 11.75 6.32
CA THR A 22 -2.46 10.30 6.51
C THR A 22 -3.12 9.60 5.31
N PHE A 23 -4.26 10.11 4.86
CA PHE A 23 -4.97 9.62 3.69
C PHE A 23 -4.14 9.76 2.40
N GLU A 24 -3.52 10.92 2.18
CA GLU A 24 -2.65 11.16 1.02
C GLU A 24 -1.43 10.24 1.03
N THR A 25 -0.88 9.94 2.21
CA THR A 25 0.20 8.96 2.36
C THR A 25 -0.26 7.56 1.93
N ALA A 26 -1.46 7.15 2.31
CA ALA A 26 -2.05 5.88 1.88
C ALA A 26 -2.19 5.82 0.34
N VAL A 27 -2.74 6.86 -0.28
CA VAL A 27 -2.87 6.95 -1.75
C VAL A 27 -1.51 6.90 -2.43
N ARG A 28 -0.52 7.63 -1.91
CA ARG A 28 0.84 7.70 -2.48
C ARG A 28 1.55 6.35 -2.40
N TYR A 29 1.51 5.67 -1.26
CA TYR A 29 2.13 4.35 -1.11
C TYR A 29 1.44 3.30 -1.98
N GLN A 30 0.10 3.33 -2.09
CA GLN A 30 -0.63 2.48 -3.01
C GLN A 30 -0.18 2.74 -4.47
N PHE A 31 -0.08 4.01 -4.87
CA PHE A 31 0.32 4.38 -6.24
C PHE A 31 1.74 3.93 -6.58
N TYR A 32 2.72 4.15 -5.70
CA TYR A 32 4.10 3.72 -5.95
C TYR A 32 4.24 2.20 -6.11
N HIS A 33 3.53 1.43 -5.29
CA HIS A 33 3.64 -0.03 -5.34
C HIS A 33 2.86 -0.67 -6.49
N VAL A 34 1.96 0.07 -7.17
CA VAL A 34 1.40 -0.39 -8.46
C VAL A 34 2.50 -0.51 -9.51
N PHE A 35 3.49 0.40 -9.55
CA PHE A 35 4.60 0.28 -10.48
C PHE A 35 5.50 -0.92 -10.15
N ALA A 36 5.77 -1.15 -8.87
CA ALA A 36 6.50 -2.33 -8.42
C ALA A 36 5.78 -3.63 -8.79
N LEU A 37 4.46 -3.67 -8.63
CA LEU A 37 3.61 -4.80 -9.02
C LEU A 37 3.58 -4.99 -10.54
N ALA A 38 3.50 -3.92 -11.31
CA ALA A 38 3.54 -3.97 -12.78
C ALA A 38 4.88 -4.52 -13.28
N LEU A 39 6.00 -4.01 -12.74
CA LEU A 39 7.34 -4.53 -13.05
C LEU A 39 7.47 -6.01 -12.68
N THR A 40 6.94 -6.40 -11.51
CA THR A 40 6.89 -7.80 -11.09
C THR A 40 6.14 -8.68 -12.09
N GLY A 41 5.00 -8.21 -12.62
CA GLY A 41 4.23 -8.91 -13.64
C GLY A 41 4.99 -9.08 -14.97
N LEU A 42 5.74 -8.05 -15.38
CA LEU A 42 6.58 -8.11 -16.59
C LEU A 42 7.71 -9.13 -16.44
N VAL A 43 8.42 -9.14 -15.31
CA VAL A 43 9.51 -10.10 -15.04
C VAL A 43 8.96 -11.51 -14.80
N PHE A 44 7.76 -11.63 -14.22
CA PHE A 44 7.10 -12.94 -14.10
C PHE A 44 6.87 -13.57 -15.48
N ALA A 45 6.44 -12.77 -16.47
CA ALA A 45 6.20 -13.24 -17.83
C ALA A 45 7.49 -13.68 -18.57
N SER A 46 8.67 -13.27 -18.11
CA SER A 46 9.96 -13.68 -18.69
C SER A 46 10.53 -14.99 -18.14
N GLY A 47 9.79 -15.71 -17.27
CA GLY A 47 10.11 -17.08 -16.86
C GLY A 47 10.63 -17.25 -15.42
N GLN A 48 10.80 -16.18 -14.64
CA GLN A 48 11.24 -16.24 -13.24
C GLN A 48 10.06 -16.38 -12.26
N ALA A 49 9.38 -17.53 -12.31
CA ALA A 49 8.03 -17.64 -11.74
C ALA A 49 7.92 -17.58 -10.20
N SER A 50 8.84 -18.21 -9.44
CA SER A 50 8.63 -18.41 -7.99
C SER A 50 8.82 -17.13 -7.17
N LEU A 51 9.93 -16.41 -7.34
CA LEU A 51 10.22 -15.16 -6.62
C LEU A 51 9.29 -14.02 -7.06
N MET A 52 8.95 -13.94 -8.34
CA MET A 52 8.01 -12.91 -8.83
C MET A 52 6.59 -13.16 -8.34
N LYS A 53 6.15 -14.42 -8.24
CA LYS A 53 4.86 -14.75 -7.61
C LYS A 53 4.84 -14.32 -6.14
N ALA A 54 5.91 -14.58 -5.39
CA ALA A 54 6.03 -14.14 -4.00
C ALA A 54 6.02 -12.61 -3.90
N ALA A 55 6.81 -11.90 -4.71
CA ALA A 55 6.83 -10.44 -4.75
C ALA A 55 5.45 -9.85 -5.03
N GLY A 56 4.72 -10.40 -6.00
CA GLY A 56 3.36 -9.95 -6.35
C GLY A 56 2.38 -10.10 -5.18
N ILE A 57 2.38 -11.25 -4.50
CA ILE A 57 1.53 -11.48 -3.32
C ILE A 57 1.91 -10.51 -2.19
N LEU A 58 3.20 -10.33 -1.93
CA LEU A 58 3.71 -9.44 -0.88
C LEU A 58 3.34 -7.97 -1.15
N PHE A 59 3.45 -7.50 -2.39
CA PHE A 59 3.03 -6.14 -2.75
C PHE A 59 1.52 -5.95 -2.63
N MET A 60 0.70 -6.91 -3.09
CA MET A 60 -0.75 -6.81 -2.98
C MET A 60 -1.21 -6.82 -1.51
N ALA A 61 -0.73 -7.78 -0.71
CA ALA A 61 -1.04 -7.86 0.71
C ALA A 61 -0.50 -6.65 1.48
N GLY A 62 0.73 -6.23 1.19
CA GLY A 62 1.35 -5.05 1.79
C GLY A 62 0.59 -3.76 1.48
N MET A 63 0.17 -3.54 0.23
CA MET A 63 -0.65 -2.39 -0.15
C MET A 63 -2.00 -2.39 0.57
N PHE A 64 -2.66 -3.55 0.65
CA PHE A 64 -3.95 -3.69 1.33
C PHE A 64 -3.83 -3.39 2.83
N LEU A 65 -2.83 -3.97 3.51
CA LEU A 65 -2.63 -3.75 4.95
C LEU A 65 -2.11 -2.33 5.25
N PHE A 66 -1.08 -1.87 4.55
CA PHE A 66 -0.48 -0.55 4.78
C PHE A 66 -1.46 0.58 4.40
N SER A 67 -1.91 0.62 3.15
CA SER A 67 -2.75 1.73 2.68
C SER A 67 -4.17 1.61 3.23
N GLY A 68 -4.71 0.39 3.30
CA GLY A 68 -6.04 0.14 3.87
C GLY A 68 -6.15 0.53 5.34
N SER A 69 -5.14 0.26 6.16
CA SER A 69 -5.15 0.69 7.56
C SER A 69 -5.10 2.21 7.70
N LEU A 70 -4.30 2.91 6.90
CA LEU A 70 -4.27 4.38 6.89
C LEU A 70 -5.60 5.00 6.41
N TYR A 71 -6.27 4.40 5.41
CA TYR A 71 -7.63 4.80 5.02
C TYR A 71 -8.61 4.63 6.18
N LEU A 72 -8.53 3.52 6.91
CA LEU A 72 -9.40 3.24 8.04
C LEU A 72 -9.14 4.16 9.23
N LEU A 73 -7.87 4.52 9.50
CA LEU A 73 -7.51 5.53 10.50
C LEU A 73 -8.06 6.91 10.14
N THR A 74 -7.98 7.28 8.87
CA THR A 74 -8.58 8.54 8.37
C THR A 74 -10.09 8.52 8.55
N TYR A 75 -10.76 7.43 8.16
CA TYR A 75 -12.20 7.27 8.34
C TYR A 75 -12.61 7.37 9.81
N LYS A 76 -11.86 6.70 10.71
CA LYS A 76 -12.10 6.77 12.15
C LYS A 76 -12.02 8.22 12.67
N SER A 77 -11.02 8.97 12.22
CA SER A 77 -10.88 10.39 12.55
C SER A 77 -12.06 11.22 12.02
N ALA A 78 -12.46 11.01 10.77
CA ALA A 78 -13.57 11.72 10.14
C ALA A 78 -14.93 11.44 10.83
N ALA A 79 -15.21 10.18 11.12
CA ALA A 79 -16.49 9.72 11.67
C ALA A 79 -16.56 9.81 13.21
N GLN A 80 -15.50 10.29 13.86
CA GLN A 80 -15.39 10.40 15.33
C GLN A 80 -15.73 9.07 16.05
N VAL A 81 -15.33 7.94 15.44
CA VAL A 81 -15.62 6.61 15.97
C VAL A 81 -14.61 6.27 17.06
N ASN A 82 -15.11 6.06 18.28
CA ASN A 82 -14.33 5.49 19.38
C ASN A 82 -14.18 3.97 19.18
N GLY A 83 -12.96 3.44 19.31
CA GLY A 83 -12.61 2.03 19.03
C GLY A 83 -11.51 1.88 17.97
N LEU A 84 -11.22 0.66 17.50
CA LEU A 84 -10.26 0.38 16.40
C LEU A 84 -8.78 0.78 16.66
N SER A 85 -8.31 0.80 17.92
CA SER A 85 -6.89 1.03 18.23
C SER A 85 -5.95 -0.02 17.60
N TRP A 86 -6.47 -1.23 17.34
CA TRP A 86 -5.77 -2.32 16.68
C TRP A 86 -5.39 -2.04 15.21
N VAL A 87 -5.97 -1.02 14.58
CA VAL A 87 -5.69 -0.66 13.17
C VAL A 87 -4.31 -0.03 13.01
N GLY A 88 -3.84 0.72 14.00
CA GLY A 88 -2.52 1.36 13.96
C GLY A 88 -1.38 0.35 13.72
N PRO A 89 -1.29 -0.71 14.54
CA PRO A 89 -0.30 -1.78 14.37
C PRO A 89 -0.35 -2.55 13.03
N ILE A 90 -1.40 -2.42 12.21
CA ILE A 90 -1.46 -3.07 10.89
C ILE A 90 -0.56 -2.37 9.88
N THR A 91 -0.40 -1.05 10.00
CA THR A 91 0.45 -0.26 9.11
C THR A 91 1.88 -0.80 9.03
N PRO A 92 2.62 -1.02 10.14
CA PRO A 92 3.97 -1.56 10.08
C PRO A 92 4.02 -2.99 9.51
N LEU A 93 3.01 -3.84 9.77
CA LEU A 93 2.92 -5.16 9.14
C LEU A 93 2.77 -5.07 7.62
N GLY A 94 1.95 -4.15 7.13
CA GLY A 94 1.87 -3.86 5.70
C GLY A 94 3.23 -3.39 5.16
N GLY A 95 3.91 -2.51 5.89
CA GLY A 95 5.23 -2.00 5.53
C GLY A 95 6.29 -3.10 5.41
N THR A 96 6.33 -4.06 6.33
CA THR A 96 7.28 -5.19 6.27
C THR A 96 7.01 -6.08 5.06
N LEU A 97 5.75 -6.31 4.69
CA LEU A 97 5.40 -7.04 3.47
C LEU A 97 5.85 -6.29 2.21
N LEU A 98 5.67 -4.96 2.16
CA LEU A 98 6.15 -4.15 1.04
C LEU A 98 7.69 -4.24 0.89
N VAL A 99 8.42 -4.16 2.00
CA VAL A 99 9.89 -4.35 2.01
C VAL A 99 10.28 -5.75 1.53
N ALA A 100 9.62 -6.79 2.03
CA ALA A 100 9.86 -8.17 1.59
C ALA A 100 9.57 -8.34 0.09
N GLY A 101 8.52 -7.69 -0.44
CA GLY A 101 8.19 -7.68 -1.86
C GLY A 101 9.32 -7.11 -2.72
N TRP A 102 9.91 -5.98 -2.30
CA TRP A 102 11.08 -5.40 -2.96
C TRP A 102 12.29 -6.32 -2.94
N ILE A 103 12.56 -6.98 -1.81
CA ILE A 103 13.65 -7.96 -1.70
C ILE A 103 13.43 -9.12 -2.67
N CYS A 104 12.21 -9.68 -2.74
CA CYS A 104 11.88 -10.76 -3.68
C CYS A 104 12.02 -10.31 -5.14
N LEU A 105 11.59 -9.09 -5.48
CA LEU A 105 11.74 -8.51 -6.80
C LEU A 105 13.22 -8.39 -7.20
N ALA A 106 14.04 -7.79 -6.33
CA ALA A 106 15.46 -7.60 -6.57
C ALA A 106 16.20 -8.93 -6.75
N LEU A 107 15.95 -9.90 -5.86
CA LEU A 107 16.56 -11.23 -5.93
C LEU A 107 16.10 -12.05 -7.13
N GLY A 108 14.86 -11.85 -7.58
CA GLY A 108 14.37 -12.50 -8.80
C GLY A 108 15.10 -11.97 -10.02
N ILE A 109 15.13 -10.64 -10.20
CA ILE A 109 15.83 -9.99 -11.31
C ILE A 109 17.30 -10.40 -11.33
N SER A 110 18.00 -10.41 -10.19
CA SER A 110 19.42 -10.78 -10.13
C SER A 110 19.71 -12.24 -10.46
N LYS A 111 18.73 -13.14 -10.34
CA LYS A 111 18.89 -14.57 -10.64
C LYS A 111 18.60 -14.93 -12.10
N GLY A 112 17.98 -14.03 -12.85
CA GLY A 112 17.74 -14.25 -14.28
C GLY A 112 18.40 -13.23 -15.22
N ALA A 113 19.26 -12.37 -14.68
CA ALA A 113 20.39 -11.80 -15.40
C ALA A 113 21.55 -12.80 -15.41
#